data_AF-A0AA92BSS5-F1
#
_entry.id   AF-A0AA92BSS5-F1
#
_cell.length_a   1.000
_cell.length_b   1.000
_cell.length_c   1.000
_cell.angle_alpha   90.00
_cell.angle_beta   90.00
_cell.angle_gamma   90.00
#
_symmetry.space_group_name_H-M   'P 1'
#
loop_
_entity.id
_entity.type
_entity.pdbx_description
1 polymer ?
#
loop_
_entity_poly.entity_id
_entity_poly.type
_entity_poly.pdbx_seq_one_letter_code
_entity_poly.pdbx_strand_id
1 'polypeptide(L)'
;MHKGRQVKPLIFSSYPRRWLDIYKASNYHLIDPVINHGLKSIAPFSWREALESGKPGQGDKLFALSEKYRISTGFTFNLHDSNGLFAALSICNTELRADFDQVMTRHTAEIQMALIQFHNSLMDRFTPNELFPEKDDASLSNREMGVLQWVVKGKTYGEIAAIHAISVRTVKFHMSNIVHKLQVCNAKQAVYKAVSMGMV
;
A
#
# COMPACT_ATOMS: atom_id res chain seq x y z
N MET A 1 -2.48 12.70 -1.12
CA MET A 1 -2.93 11.61 -2.02
C MET A 1 -2.09 10.37 -1.73
N HIS A 2 -2.68 9.31 -1.18
CA HIS A 2 -1.99 8.08 -0.80
C HIS A 2 -1.48 7.30 -2.02
N LYS A 3 -0.16 7.11 -2.09
CA LYS A 3 0.53 6.34 -3.13
C LYS A 3 0.55 4.83 -2.89
N GLY A 4 -0.06 4.35 -1.80
CA GLY A 4 -0.18 2.92 -1.50
C GLY A 4 -1.05 2.12 -2.47
N ARG A 5 -1.83 2.76 -3.36
CA ARG A 5 -2.72 2.02 -4.27
C ARG A 5 -2.01 1.30 -5.41
N GLN A 6 -0.87 1.78 -5.94
CA GLN A 6 -0.27 1.20 -7.16
C GLN A 6 0.67 0.01 -6.91
N VAL A 7 0.94 -0.33 -5.65
CA VAL A 7 1.76 -1.51 -5.31
C VAL A 7 0.93 -2.76 -5.51
N LYS A 8 1.46 -3.74 -6.26
CA LYS A 8 0.76 -5.03 -6.43
C LYS A 8 0.69 -5.74 -5.08
N PRO A 9 -0.51 -6.15 -4.62
CA PRO A 9 -0.64 -6.80 -3.33
C PRO A 9 -0.08 -8.22 -3.39
N LEU A 10 0.45 -8.68 -2.25
CA LEU A 10 0.71 -10.08 -2.01
C LEU A 10 -0.61 -10.75 -1.61
N ILE A 11 -1.05 -11.76 -2.38
CA ILE A 11 -2.34 -12.42 -2.18
C ILE A 11 -2.11 -13.90 -1.90
N PHE A 12 -2.48 -14.32 -0.69
CA PHE A 12 -2.62 -15.71 -0.28
C PHE A 12 -4.12 -16.02 -0.17
N SER A 13 -4.61 -16.99 -0.94
CA SER A 13 -6.05 -17.26 -0.98
C SER A 13 -6.34 -18.69 -1.42
N SER A 14 -7.43 -19.24 -0.86
CA SER A 14 -8.04 -20.51 -1.29
C SER A 14 -9.09 -20.32 -2.40
N TYR A 15 -9.30 -19.09 -2.89
CA TYR A 15 -10.22 -18.86 -4.01
C TYR A 15 -9.81 -19.61 -5.27
N PRO A 16 -10.78 -19.89 -6.19
CA PRO A 16 -10.48 -20.53 -7.45
C PRO A 16 -9.35 -19.81 -8.18
N ARG A 17 -8.32 -20.56 -8.61
CA ARG A 17 -7.14 -19.97 -9.29
C ARG A 17 -7.52 -19.06 -10.45
N ARG A 18 -8.49 -19.48 -11.25
CA ARG A 18 -9.03 -18.69 -12.38
C ARG A 18 -9.53 -17.32 -11.95
N TRP A 19 -10.19 -17.22 -10.79
CA TRP A 19 -10.62 -15.93 -10.24
C TRP A 19 -9.42 -15.08 -9.81
N LEU A 20 -8.45 -15.68 -9.11
CA LEU A 20 -7.24 -14.98 -8.67
C LEU A 20 -6.42 -14.44 -9.85
N ASP A 21 -6.34 -15.19 -10.95
CA ASP A 21 -5.64 -14.77 -12.16
C ASP A 21 -6.32 -13.56 -12.81
N ILE A 22 -7.66 -13.60 -12.94
CA ILE A 22 -8.45 -12.46 -13.42
C ILE A 22 -8.26 -11.25 -12.51
N TYR A 23 -8.38 -11.44 -11.20
CA TYR A 23 -8.28 -10.37 -10.20
C TYR A 23 -6.92 -9.66 -10.25
N LYS A 24 -5.84 -10.43 -10.38
CA LYS A 24 -4.47 -9.91 -10.51
C LYS A 24 -4.26 -9.23 -11.86
N ALA A 25 -4.66 -9.85 -12.96
CA ALA A 25 -4.46 -9.32 -14.31
C ALA A 25 -5.19 -7.99 -14.53
N SER A 26 -6.40 -7.85 -13.95
CA SER A 26 -7.22 -6.63 -14.05
C SER A 26 -6.93 -5.60 -12.96
N ASN A 27 -5.95 -5.82 -12.08
CA ASN A 27 -5.62 -4.96 -10.95
C ASN A 27 -6.83 -4.59 -10.08
N TYR A 28 -7.71 -5.57 -9.79
CA TYR A 28 -8.98 -5.26 -9.13
C TYR A 28 -8.83 -4.74 -7.70
N HIS A 29 -7.73 -5.00 -7.00
CA HIS A 29 -7.39 -4.38 -5.72
C HIS A 29 -7.46 -2.84 -5.72
N LEU A 30 -7.29 -2.18 -6.89
CA LEU A 30 -7.43 -0.73 -7.04
C LEU A 30 -8.86 -0.22 -6.89
N ILE A 31 -9.83 -1.04 -7.32
CA ILE A 31 -11.24 -0.65 -7.45
C ILE A 31 -12.15 -1.45 -6.53
N ASP A 32 -11.63 -2.49 -5.89
CA ASP A 32 -12.37 -3.36 -4.99
C ASP A 32 -12.94 -2.55 -3.80
N PRO A 33 -14.27 -2.50 -3.64
CA PRO A 33 -14.91 -1.74 -2.57
C PRO A 33 -14.54 -2.29 -1.18
N VAL A 34 -14.28 -3.59 -1.03
CA VAL A 34 -13.86 -4.21 0.24
C VAL A 34 -12.48 -3.70 0.63
N ILE A 35 -11.52 -3.73 -0.30
CA ILE A 35 -10.16 -3.22 -0.04
C ILE A 35 -10.20 -1.70 0.22
N ASN A 36 -10.99 -0.96 -0.55
CA ASN A 36 -11.11 0.49 -0.41
C ASN A 36 -11.75 0.92 0.92
N HIS A 37 -12.69 0.13 1.43
CA HIS A 37 -13.26 0.33 2.75
C HIS A 37 -12.25 -0.02 3.85
N GLY A 38 -11.57 -1.17 3.75
CA GLY A 38 -10.55 -1.61 4.71
C GLY A 38 -9.37 -0.64 4.85
N LEU A 39 -8.95 0.01 3.76
CA LEU A 39 -7.92 1.06 3.79
C LEU A 39 -8.30 2.29 4.63
N LYS A 40 -9.60 2.48 4.93
CA LYS A 40 -10.12 3.60 5.71
C LYS A 40 -10.71 3.18 7.05
N SER A 41 -10.70 1.89 7.35
CA SER A 41 -11.29 1.30 8.54
C SER A 41 -10.25 0.58 9.37
N ILE A 42 -10.44 0.58 10.67
CA ILE A 42 -9.68 -0.21 11.64
C ILE A 42 -10.49 -1.39 12.18
N ALA A 43 -11.82 -1.30 12.11
CA ALA A 43 -12.71 -2.34 12.60
C ALA A 43 -12.92 -3.42 11.52
N PRO A 44 -13.10 -4.69 11.90
CA PRO A 44 -13.63 -5.70 11.00
C PRO A 44 -15.04 -5.35 10.52
N PHE A 45 -15.37 -5.69 9.29
CA PHE A 45 -16.62 -5.26 8.65
C PHE A 45 -17.17 -6.32 7.69
N SER A 46 -18.50 -6.28 7.47
CA SER A 46 -19.16 -7.10 6.47
C SER A 46 -19.00 -6.51 5.07
N TRP A 47 -18.95 -7.33 4.02
CA TRP A 47 -18.86 -6.79 2.65
C TRP A 47 -20.11 -5.98 2.26
N ARG A 48 -21.26 -6.25 2.89
CA ARG A 48 -22.47 -5.42 2.75
C ARG A 48 -22.20 -3.99 3.21
N GLU A 49 -21.66 -3.83 4.41
CA GLU A 49 -21.29 -2.52 4.97
C GLU A 49 -20.31 -1.77 4.04
N ALA A 50 -19.31 -2.47 3.49
CA ALA A 50 -18.36 -1.87 2.56
C ALA A 50 -19.04 -1.35 1.28
N LEU A 51 -19.97 -2.13 0.71
CA LEU A 51 -20.73 -1.73 -0.48
C LEU A 51 -21.67 -0.55 -0.19
N GLU A 52 -22.36 -0.56 0.95
CA GLU A 52 -23.28 0.50 1.36
C GLU A 52 -22.56 1.83 1.67
N SER A 53 -21.33 1.76 2.20
CA SER A 53 -20.50 2.94 2.44
C SER A 53 -19.86 3.54 1.17
N GLY A 54 -19.90 2.79 0.06
CA GLY A 54 -19.29 3.16 -1.21
C GLY A 54 -20.12 4.14 -2.03
N LYS A 55 -19.57 4.61 -3.16
CA LYS A 55 -20.38 5.32 -4.15
C LYS A 55 -21.29 4.32 -4.88
N PRO A 56 -22.55 4.66 -5.18
CA PRO A 56 -23.41 3.81 -6.01
C PRO A 56 -22.72 3.42 -7.32
N GLY A 57 -22.76 2.13 -7.69
CA GLY A 57 -22.08 1.61 -8.88
C GLY A 57 -20.60 1.24 -8.68
N GLN A 58 -20.02 1.54 -7.51
CA GLN A 58 -18.62 1.24 -7.23
C GLN A 58 -18.44 -0.24 -6.84
N GLY A 59 -17.84 -1.01 -7.75
CA GLY A 59 -17.56 -2.41 -7.52
C GLY A 59 -18.64 -3.36 -8.03
N ASP A 60 -19.77 -2.87 -8.52
CA ASP A 60 -20.86 -3.69 -9.07
C ASP A 60 -20.38 -4.65 -10.16
N LYS A 61 -19.55 -4.16 -11.10
CA LYS A 61 -18.98 -5.00 -12.15
C LYS A 61 -18.05 -6.08 -11.60
N LEU A 62 -17.30 -5.76 -10.54
CA LEU A 62 -16.41 -6.71 -9.89
C LEU A 62 -17.22 -7.81 -9.21
N PHE A 63 -18.23 -7.42 -8.42
CA PHE A 63 -19.09 -8.34 -7.67
C PHE A 63 -19.97 -9.20 -8.57
N ALA A 64 -20.51 -8.64 -9.66
CA ALA A 64 -21.22 -9.41 -10.68
C ALA A 64 -20.32 -10.43 -11.39
N LEU A 65 -19.04 -10.10 -11.58
CA LEU A 65 -18.09 -11.04 -12.16
C LEU A 65 -17.68 -12.14 -11.17
N SER A 66 -17.49 -11.79 -9.91
CA SER A 66 -17.06 -12.70 -8.85
C SER A 66 -18.16 -13.66 -8.40
N GLU A 67 -19.43 -13.32 -8.64
CA GLU A 67 -20.59 -14.17 -8.37
C GLU A 67 -20.50 -15.54 -9.07
N LYS A 68 -19.95 -15.59 -10.29
CA LYS A 68 -19.69 -16.84 -11.03
C LYS A 68 -18.75 -17.80 -10.29
N TYR A 69 -17.99 -17.27 -9.33
CA TYR A 69 -17.07 -18.01 -8.48
C TYR A 69 -17.60 -18.16 -7.05
N ARG A 70 -18.87 -17.81 -6.80
CA ARG A 70 -19.53 -17.79 -5.48
C ARG A 70 -18.84 -16.86 -4.47
N ILE A 71 -18.26 -15.77 -4.97
CA ILE A 71 -17.62 -14.74 -4.18
C ILE A 71 -18.51 -13.50 -4.26
N SER A 72 -19.48 -13.39 -3.36
CA SER A 72 -20.47 -12.30 -3.38
C SER A 72 -20.72 -11.69 -2.01
N THR A 73 -20.59 -12.47 -0.95
CA THR A 73 -20.74 -12.01 0.44
C THR A 73 -19.58 -12.55 1.28
N GLY A 74 -19.28 -11.84 2.38
CA GLY A 74 -18.14 -12.17 3.22
C GLY A 74 -17.90 -11.11 4.29
N PHE A 75 -16.81 -11.32 5.03
CA PHE A 75 -16.38 -10.48 6.14
C PHE A 75 -14.88 -10.24 6.04
N THR A 76 -14.42 -9.05 6.41
CA THR A 76 -13.00 -8.68 6.30
C THR A 76 -12.50 -8.12 7.62
N PHE A 77 -11.32 -8.59 8.02
CA PHE A 77 -10.55 -8.14 9.17
C PHE A 77 -9.35 -7.33 8.68
N ASN A 78 -9.11 -6.16 9.26
CA ASN A 78 -8.08 -5.22 8.81
C ASN A 78 -6.92 -5.15 9.80
N LEU A 79 -5.73 -4.88 9.28
CA LEU A 79 -4.55 -4.58 10.06
C LEU A 79 -3.74 -3.49 9.35
N HIS A 80 -3.40 -2.44 10.09
CA HIS A 80 -2.47 -1.39 9.66
C HIS A 80 -1.27 -1.43 10.59
N ASP A 81 -0.07 -1.57 10.05
CA ASP A 81 1.15 -1.68 10.86
C ASP A 81 1.93 -0.36 10.96
N SER A 82 2.99 -0.37 11.76
CA SER A 82 3.88 0.78 11.96
C SER A 82 4.72 1.14 10.73
N ASN A 83 4.88 0.23 9.76
CA ASN A 83 5.53 0.50 8.48
C ASN A 83 4.58 1.16 7.47
N GLY A 84 3.32 1.39 7.85
CA GLY A 84 2.29 1.92 6.97
C GLY A 84 1.76 0.89 5.97
N LEU A 85 2.00 -0.40 6.22
CA LEU A 85 1.42 -1.48 5.43
C LEU A 85 -0.01 -1.76 5.86
N PHE A 86 -0.81 -2.15 4.87
CA PHE A 86 -2.18 -2.61 5.07
C PHE A 86 -2.25 -4.10 4.76
N ALA A 87 -2.79 -4.87 5.70
CA ALA A 87 -3.12 -6.28 5.55
C ALA A 87 -4.61 -6.50 5.79
N ALA A 88 -5.18 -7.44 5.05
CA ALA A 88 -6.59 -7.81 5.17
C ALA A 88 -6.73 -9.33 5.13
N LEU A 89 -7.54 -9.86 6.05
CA LEU A 89 -8.05 -11.23 5.99
C LEU A 89 -9.52 -11.19 5.61
N SER A 90 -9.82 -11.68 4.41
CA SER A 90 -11.19 -11.75 3.89
C SER A 90 -11.68 -13.19 3.88
N ILE A 91 -12.83 -13.42 4.52
CA ILE A 91 -13.50 -14.72 4.59
C ILE A 91 -14.79 -14.62 3.78
N CYS A 92 -14.93 -15.48 2.77
CA CYS A 92 -16.10 -15.49 1.91
C CYS A 92 -17.19 -16.44 2.45
N ASN A 93 -18.44 -15.99 2.41
CA ASN A 93 -19.61 -16.80 2.72
C ASN A 93 -20.08 -17.58 1.48
N THR A 94 -19.26 -18.53 1.03
CA THR A 94 -19.53 -19.33 -0.18
C THR A 94 -20.80 -20.19 -0.06
N GLU A 95 -21.17 -20.57 1.17
CA GLU A 95 -22.37 -21.36 1.47
C GLU A 95 -23.64 -20.51 1.67
N LEU A 96 -23.53 -19.18 1.58
CA LEU A 96 -24.65 -18.24 1.77
C LEU A 96 -25.41 -18.46 3.08
N ARG A 97 -24.68 -18.78 4.15
CA ARG A 97 -25.23 -18.96 5.49
C ARG A 97 -25.82 -17.65 6.00
N ALA A 98 -27.06 -17.70 6.50
CA ALA A 98 -27.77 -16.54 7.03
C ALA A 98 -27.17 -16.03 8.35
N ASP A 99 -26.58 -16.91 9.15
CA ASP A 99 -25.93 -16.60 10.44
C ASP A 99 -24.47 -16.17 10.29
N PHE A 100 -23.95 -16.08 9.07
CA PHE A 100 -22.52 -15.89 8.81
C PHE A 100 -21.93 -14.66 9.50
N ASP A 101 -22.54 -13.48 9.33
CA ASP A 101 -22.04 -12.23 9.93
C ASP A 101 -22.05 -12.31 11.47
N GLN A 102 -23.04 -13.00 12.06
CA GLN A 102 -23.12 -13.22 13.50
C GLN A 102 -21.99 -14.14 13.98
N VAL A 103 -21.68 -15.20 13.24
CA VAL A 103 -20.56 -16.11 13.53
C VAL A 103 -19.22 -15.39 13.43
N MET A 104 -19.00 -14.61 12.36
CA MET A 104 -17.78 -13.81 12.20
C MET A 104 -17.64 -12.81 13.35
N THR A 105 -18.72 -12.12 13.72
CA THR A 105 -18.74 -11.20 14.85
C THR A 105 -18.38 -11.90 16.16
N ARG A 106 -18.97 -13.07 16.45
CA ARG A 106 -18.70 -13.87 17.66
C ARG A 106 -17.23 -14.28 17.77
N HIS A 107 -16.60 -14.66 16.67
CA HIS A 107 -15.20 -15.11 16.65
C HIS A 107 -14.20 -13.98 16.30
N THR A 108 -14.64 -12.72 16.37
CA THR A 108 -13.83 -11.57 15.92
C THR A 108 -12.45 -11.52 16.57
N ALA A 109 -12.39 -11.71 17.89
CA ALA A 109 -11.12 -11.61 18.63
C ALA A 109 -10.11 -12.67 18.19
N GLU A 110 -10.56 -13.92 18.02
CA GLU A 110 -9.71 -15.04 17.61
C GLU A 110 -9.18 -14.84 16.18
N ILE A 111 -10.07 -14.46 15.26
CA ILE A 111 -9.72 -14.24 13.85
C ILE A 111 -8.79 -13.04 13.70
N GLN A 112 -9.07 -11.94 14.40
CA GLN A 112 -8.21 -10.74 14.39
C GLN A 112 -6.81 -11.05 14.95
N MET A 113 -6.74 -11.80 16.05
CA MET A 113 -5.44 -12.22 16.60
C MET A 113 -4.67 -13.14 15.65
N ALA A 114 -5.36 -14.04 14.95
CA ALA A 114 -4.72 -14.88 13.93
C ALA A 114 -4.11 -14.04 12.79
N LEU A 115 -4.82 -13.01 12.30
CA LEU A 115 -4.30 -12.08 11.31
C LEU A 115 -3.05 -11.33 11.83
N ILE A 116 -3.10 -10.84 13.07
CA ILE A 116 -1.96 -10.15 13.70
C ILE A 116 -0.74 -11.08 13.79
N GLN A 117 -0.91 -12.31 14.28
CA GLN A 117 0.18 -13.27 14.43
C GLN A 117 0.78 -13.67 13.07
N PHE A 118 -0.07 -13.88 12.06
CA PHE A 118 0.38 -14.18 10.70
C PHE A 118 1.18 -13.02 10.11
N HIS A 119 0.67 -11.78 10.21
CA HIS A 119 1.37 -10.59 9.72
C HIS A 119 2.71 -10.37 10.44
N ASN A 120 2.73 -10.51 11.77
CA ASN A 120 3.96 -10.39 12.55
C ASN A 120 5.02 -11.42 12.10
N SER A 121 4.59 -12.68 11.91
CA SER A 121 5.49 -13.74 11.46
C SER A 121 6.07 -13.50 10.06
N LEU A 122 5.35 -12.76 9.20
CA LEU A 122 5.88 -12.32 7.91
C LEU A 122 6.88 -11.18 8.07
N MET A 123 6.57 -10.19 8.90
CA MET A 123 7.45 -9.04 9.15
C MET A 123 8.76 -9.42 9.88
N ASP A 124 8.74 -10.49 10.69
CA ASP A 124 9.94 -11.04 11.33
C ASP A 124 10.90 -11.68 10.31
N ARG A 125 10.40 -12.09 9.15
CA ARG A 125 11.17 -12.84 8.14
C ARG A 125 11.58 -11.99 6.94
N PHE A 126 10.81 -10.95 6.63
CA PHE A 126 10.99 -10.14 5.44
C PHE A 126 10.80 -8.66 5.77
N THR A 127 11.67 -7.84 5.20
CA THR A 127 11.49 -6.39 5.21
C THR A 127 10.38 -5.99 4.22
N PRO A 128 9.72 -4.83 4.42
CA PRO A 128 8.74 -4.32 3.47
C PRO A 128 9.28 -4.18 2.04
N ASN A 129 10.56 -3.83 1.88
CA ASN A 129 11.18 -3.67 0.56
C ASN A 129 11.47 -5.01 -0.13
N GLU A 130 11.65 -6.10 0.62
CA GLU A 130 11.77 -7.45 0.04
C GLU A 130 10.42 -7.98 -0.45
N LEU A 131 9.34 -7.67 0.28
CA LEU A 131 7.98 -8.07 -0.09
C LEU A 131 7.40 -7.20 -1.22
N PHE A 132 7.73 -5.92 -1.20
CA PHE A 132 7.24 -4.91 -2.13
C PHE A 132 8.40 -4.08 -2.66
N PRO A 133 9.28 -4.66 -3.50
CA PRO A 133 10.40 -3.94 -4.05
C PRO A 133 9.90 -2.72 -4.82
N GLU A 134 10.39 -1.54 -4.43
CA GLU A 134 10.17 -0.34 -5.21
C GLU A 134 10.77 -0.57 -6.62
N LYS A 135 10.05 -0.15 -7.66
CA LYS A 135 10.63 -0.14 -9.01
C LYS A 135 11.88 0.75 -8.97
N ASP A 136 12.99 0.28 -9.55
CA ASP A 136 14.31 0.95 -9.55
C ASP A 136 14.27 2.46 -9.89
N ASP A 137 13.27 2.93 -10.64
CA ASP A 137 13.04 4.35 -10.95
C ASP A 137 12.80 5.26 -9.73
N ALA A 138 12.43 4.68 -8.57
CA ALA A 138 12.23 5.43 -7.32
C ALA A 138 13.55 5.70 -6.56
N SER A 139 14.61 4.96 -6.87
CA SER A 139 15.91 5.12 -6.20
C SER A 139 16.61 6.41 -6.64
N LEU A 140 17.22 7.12 -5.68
CA LEU A 140 18.08 8.25 -5.99
C LEU A 140 19.37 7.74 -6.63
N SER A 141 19.74 8.30 -7.77
CA SER A 141 21.04 8.03 -8.39
C SER A 141 22.18 8.51 -7.47
N ASN A 142 23.40 8.00 -7.66
CA ASN A 142 24.57 8.45 -6.89
C ASN A 142 24.79 9.98 -6.96
N ARG A 143 24.45 10.60 -8.10
CA ARG A 143 24.53 12.07 -8.27
C ARG A 143 23.46 12.80 -7.48
N GLU A 144 22.24 12.29 -7.48
CA GLU A 144 21.14 12.83 -6.68
C GLU A 144 21.41 12.66 -5.18
N MET A 145 21.91 11.49 -4.76
CA MET A 145 22.30 11.25 -3.36
C MET A 145 23.41 12.20 -2.90
N GLY A 146 24.46 12.39 -3.72
CA GLY A 146 25.54 13.33 -3.41
C GLY A 146 25.04 14.77 -3.24
N VAL A 147 24.14 15.23 -4.12
CA VAL A 147 23.50 16.54 -3.98
C VAL A 147 22.68 16.62 -2.69
N LEU A 148 21.84 15.62 -2.41
CA LEU A 148 20.97 15.57 -1.23
C LEU A 148 21.76 15.63 0.08
N GLN A 149 22.86 14.89 0.20
CA GLN A 149 23.73 14.87 1.38
C GLN A 149 24.25 16.27 1.75
N TRP A 150 24.64 17.07 0.76
CA TRP A 150 25.11 18.43 1.01
C TRP A 150 23.97 19.40 1.33
N VAL A 151 22.79 19.22 0.72
CA VAL A 151 21.60 20.01 1.07
C VAL A 151 21.18 19.74 2.52
N VAL A 152 21.23 18.49 2.98
CA VAL A 152 20.95 18.11 4.37
C VAL A 152 21.93 18.75 5.34
N LYS A 153 23.21 18.86 4.94
CA LYS A 153 24.26 19.60 5.68
C LYS A 153 24.14 21.12 5.58
N GLY A 154 23.08 21.66 4.95
CA GLY A 154 22.80 23.08 4.88
C GLY A 154 23.56 23.85 3.80
N LYS A 155 24.19 23.17 2.84
CA LYS A 155 24.90 23.85 1.73
C LYS A 155 23.94 24.46 0.73
N THR A 156 24.29 25.64 0.24
CA THR A 156 23.58 26.32 -0.84
C THR A 156 23.84 25.63 -2.19
N TYR A 157 22.95 25.82 -3.17
CA TYR A 157 23.14 25.24 -4.51
C TYR A 157 24.41 25.75 -5.21
N GLY A 158 24.87 26.96 -4.88
CA GLY A 158 26.15 27.49 -5.37
C GLY A 158 27.35 26.74 -4.79
N GLU A 159 27.36 26.48 -3.49
CA GLU A 159 28.42 25.69 -2.86
C GLU A 159 28.42 24.25 -3.37
N ILE A 160 27.25 23.62 -3.51
CA ILE A 160 27.13 22.25 -4.02
C ILE A 160 27.63 22.16 -5.46
N ALA A 161 27.30 23.16 -6.29
CA ALA A 161 27.80 23.26 -7.65
C ALA A 161 29.34 23.31 -7.69
N ALA A 162 29.96 24.09 -6.79
CA ALA A 162 31.41 24.15 -6.65
C ALA A 162 32.01 22.81 -6.18
N ILE A 163 31.41 22.17 -5.16
CA ILE A 163 31.88 20.88 -4.61
C ILE A 163 31.89 19.78 -5.68
N HIS A 164 30.87 19.75 -6.54
CA HIS A 164 30.73 18.72 -7.57
C HIS A 164 31.27 19.13 -8.95
N ALA A 165 31.85 20.32 -9.09
CA ALA A 165 32.30 20.90 -10.36
C ALA A 165 31.23 20.87 -11.47
N ILE A 166 29.99 21.24 -11.12
CA ILE A 166 28.84 21.31 -12.05
C ILE A 166 28.17 22.69 -11.98
N SER A 167 27.23 22.96 -12.88
CA SER A 167 26.48 24.22 -12.82
C SER A 167 25.40 24.21 -11.72
N VAL A 168 25.05 25.39 -11.19
CA VAL A 168 23.90 25.56 -10.28
C VAL A 168 22.60 25.07 -10.92
N ARG A 169 22.46 25.21 -12.25
CA ARG A 169 21.31 24.68 -13.00
C ARG A 169 21.24 23.15 -12.90
N THR A 170 22.38 22.46 -12.98
CA THR A 170 22.48 21.00 -12.84
C THR A 170 22.12 20.57 -11.42
N VAL A 171 22.56 21.29 -10.39
CA VAL A 171 22.14 21.04 -9.00
C VAL A 171 20.62 21.18 -8.83
N LYS A 172 20.02 22.24 -9.40
CA LYS A 172 18.56 22.44 -9.39
C LYS A 172 17.83 21.29 -10.11
N PHE A 173 18.36 20.81 -11.23
CA PHE A 173 17.81 19.67 -11.95
C PHE A 173 17.82 18.40 -11.08
N HIS A 174 18.95 18.07 -10.45
CA HIS A 174 19.01 16.93 -9.52
C HIS A 174 18.05 17.09 -8.34
N MET A 175 17.96 18.29 -7.74
CA MET A 175 16.98 18.54 -6.68
C MET A 175 15.53 18.42 -7.14
N SER A 176 15.21 18.80 -8.38
CA SER A 176 13.88 18.58 -8.96
C SER A 176 13.57 17.09 -9.06
N ASN A 177 14.54 16.29 -9.53
CA ASN A 177 14.37 14.84 -9.59
C ASN A 177 14.26 14.22 -8.20
N ILE A 178 15.05 14.67 -7.22
CA ILE A 178 14.96 14.19 -5.84
C ILE A 178 13.58 14.50 -5.25
N VAL A 179 13.08 15.72 -5.43
CA VAL A 179 11.73 16.12 -4.98
C VAL A 179 10.66 15.24 -5.63
N HIS A 180 10.81 14.96 -6.93
CA HIS A 180 9.90 14.09 -7.67
C HIS A 180 9.97 12.63 -7.19
N LYS A 181 11.19 12.07 -7.06
CA LYS A 181 11.45 10.67 -6.64
C LYS A 181 11.09 10.42 -5.18
N LEU A 182 11.37 11.38 -4.30
CA LEU A 182 10.92 11.37 -2.90
C LEU A 182 9.45 11.77 -2.75
N GLN A 183 8.80 12.22 -3.82
CA GLN A 183 7.36 12.45 -3.89
C GLN A 183 6.86 13.50 -2.90
N VAL A 184 7.64 14.56 -2.80
CA VAL A 184 7.39 15.73 -1.95
C VAL A 184 7.22 16.97 -2.82
N CYS A 185 6.80 18.09 -2.23
CA CYS A 185 6.51 19.32 -2.97
C CYS A 185 7.72 20.25 -3.08
N ASN A 186 8.73 20.11 -2.22
CA ASN A 186 9.88 21.01 -2.20
C ASN A 186 11.12 20.39 -1.53
N ALA A 187 12.26 21.07 -1.67
CA ALA A 187 13.54 20.64 -1.12
C ALA A 187 13.56 20.48 0.40
N LYS A 188 12.82 21.30 1.16
CA LYS A 188 12.75 21.17 2.63
C LYS A 188 12.05 19.88 3.04
N GLN A 189 10.94 19.56 2.38
CA GLN A 189 10.25 18.29 2.57
C GLN A 189 11.10 17.10 2.14
N ALA A 190 11.91 17.26 1.08
CA ALA A 190 12.86 16.23 0.64
C ALA A 190 13.91 15.94 1.72
N VAL A 191 14.49 16.99 2.33
CA VAL A 191 15.44 16.85 3.44
C VAL A 191 14.79 16.14 4.63
N TYR A 192 13.61 16.60 5.07
CA TYR A 192 12.90 15.98 6.19
C TYR A 192 12.63 14.50 5.93
N LYS A 193 12.11 14.17 4.75
CA LYS A 193 11.80 12.79 4.37
C LYS A 193 13.07 11.92 4.31
N ALA A 194 14.15 12.42 3.72
CA ALA A 194 15.41 11.70 3.61
C ALA A 194 16.00 11.34 4.99
N VAL A 195 15.97 12.29 5.94
CA VAL A 195 16.43 12.05 7.32
C VAL A 195 15.50 11.07 8.04
N SER A 196 14.18 11.22 7.92
CA SER A 196 13.22 10.31 8.55
C SER A 196 13.30 8.86 8.05
N MET A 197 13.78 8.67 6.81
CA MET A 197 13.96 7.37 6.18
C MET A 197 15.38 6.80 6.38
N GLY A 198 16.28 7.52 7.07
CA GLY A 198 17.67 7.08 7.29
C GLY A 198 18.52 7.01 6.01
N MET A 199 18.18 7.80 4.98
CA MET A 199 18.90 7.80 3.70
C MET A 199 20.23 8.56 3.75
N VAL A 200 20.38 9.46 4.74
CA VAL A 200 21.48 10.43 4.91
C VAL A 200 21.73 10.72 6.39
#